data_AF-A0A955V9K3-F1
#
_entry.id   AF-A0A955V9K3-F1
#
_cell.length_a   1.000
_cell.length_b   1.000
_cell.length_c   1.000
_cell.angle_alpha   90.00
_cell.angle_beta   90.00
_cell.angle_gamma   90.00
#
_symmetry.space_group_name_H-M   'P 1'
#
loop_
_entity.id
_entity.type
_entity.pdbx_description
1 polymer ?
#
loop_
_entity_poly.entity_id
_entity_poly.type
_entity_poly.pdbx_seq_one_letter_code
_entity_poly.pdbx_strand_id
1 'polypeptide(L)'
;MNGSGRHLAKRLGTAAGALLLAAALTVPACKKDIPLPGPSTRSTEVAQLPPKPDLQKPAIREKNPDGSYTVEGLLQRRDKHLGETLTVRGKVARVTKCVPKEPIIPPPSPDGTLPEDAIDALPPLPPTNCDPPPSAYLVDDPPQSQRQLLVYGTMRSVLAGFTEGEIVQVKGTFDIISTDGVFLRQAGLLQLPDVEIPKEAPAPEPGEDAPKPQ
;
A
#
# COMPACT_ATOMS: atom_id res chain seq x y z
N MET A 1 5.57 8.80 -45.31
CA MET A 1 4.31 9.53 -45.09
C MET A 1 4.21 9.74 -43.57
N ASN A 2 4.82 10.78 -43.01
CA ASN A 2 4.42 12.19 -42.92
C ASN A 2 3.30 12.47 -41.90
N GLY A 3 3.66 13.28 -40.89
CA GLY A 3 2.79 13.99 -39.94
C GLY A 3 3.27 13.79 -38.51
N SER A 4 4.19 14.57 -37.92
CA SER A 4 4.51 16.00 -37.96
C SER A 4 3.39 16.93 -37.48
N GLY A 5 3.56 17.46 -36.26
CA GLY A 5 2.98 18.71 -35.79
C GLY A 5 2.00 18.59 -34.61
N ARG A 6 1.96 19.46 -33.60
CA ARG A 6 2.69 20.70 -33.26
C ARG A 6 2.46 20.98 -31.76
N HIS A 7 3.50 21.55 -31.15
CA HIS A 7 3.52 22.56 -30.08
C HIS A 7 2.23 22.95 -29.35
N LEU A 8 2.31 23.00 -28.01
CA LEU A 8 1.91 24.20 -27.29
C LEU A 8 2.79 24.43 -26.04
N ALA A 9 3.17 25.69 -25.87
CA ALA A 9 4.13 26.22 -24.90
C ALA A 9 3.44 27.08 -23.83
N LYS A 10 4.26 27.53 -22.86
CA LYS A 10 4.04 28.56 -21.80
C LYS A 10 3.43 28.01 -20.51
N ARG A 11 3.92 28.34 -19.31
CA ARG A 11 4.48 29.61 -18.76
C ARG A 11 5.59 29.30 -17.73
N LEU A 12 6.79 29.87 -17.85
CA LEU A 12 7.27 31.08 -17.15
C LEU A 12 6.74 31.26 -15.70
N GLY A 13 7.64 31.04 -14.74
CA GLY A 13 7.53 31.42 -13.34
C GLY A 13 8.92 31.73 -12.77
N THR A 14 9.57 32.75 -13.31
CA THR A 14 10.77 33.40 -12.75
C THR A 14 10.40 34.13 -11.46
N ALA A 15 10.96 33.72 -10.33
CA ALA A 15 11.06 34.54 -9.13
C ALA A 15 12.55 34.78 -8.84
N ALA A 16 13.03 35.90 -9.36
CA ALA A 16 14.33 36.47 -9.02
C ALA A 16 14.27 36.99 -7.58
N GLY A 17 15.17 36.50 -6.73
CA GLY A 17 15.39 37.00 -5.38
C GLY A 17 16.88 37.25 -5.16
N ALA A 18 17.43 38.23 -5.88
CA ALA A 18 18.78 38.71 -5.66
C ALA A 18 18.75 39.76 -4.53
N LEU A 19 19.25 39.40 -3.34
CA LEU A 19 19.56 40.35 -2.29
C LEU A 19 21.10 40.41 -2.16
N LEU A 20 21.69 41.35 -2.88
CA LEU A 20 23.09 41.75 -2.74
C LEU A 20 23.21 42.68 -1.51
N LEU A 21 23.73 42.16 -0.40
CA LEU A 21 24.31 43.01 0.64
C LEU A 21 25.81 43.13 0.38
N ALA A 22 26.21 44.28 -0.19
CA ALA A 22 27.59 44.72 -0.26
C ALA A 22 28.00 45.31 1.10
N ALA A 23 28.59 44.49 1.97
CA ALA A 23 29.29 44.97 3.16
C ALA A 23 30.77 45.20 2.79
N ALA A 24 31.13 46.47 2.55
CA ALA A 24 32.51 46.90 2.42
C ALA A 24 33.21 46.83 3.79
N LEU A 25 33.90 45.72 4.07
CA LEU A 25 34.82 45.60 5.19
C LEU A 25 36.23 45.94 4.71
N THR A 26 36.69 47.15 5.05
CA THR A 26 38.11 47.52 4.96
C THR A 26 38.89 46.77 6.03
N VAL A 27 39.57 45.69 5.65
CA VAL A 27 40.46 44.95 6.54
C VAL A 27 41.87 45.56 6.45
N PRO A 28 42.49 45.99 7.57
CA PRO A 28 43.88 46.44 7.54
C PRO A 28 44.80 45.27 7.17
N ALA A 29 45.67 45.51 6.18
CA ALA A 29 46.67 44.55 5.72
C ALA A 29 47.77 44.36 6.79
N CYS A 30 47.51 43.48 7.75
CA CYS A 30 48.56 42.92 8.61
C CYS A 30 49.38 41.91 7.79
N LYS A 31 50.53 42.35 7.25
CA LYS A 31 51.60 41.43 6.84
C LYS A 31 52.18 40.77 8.10
N LYS A 32 51.63 39.63 8.47
CA LYS A 32 52.23 38.72 9.43
C LYS A 32 52.81 37.57 8.61
N ASP A 33 54.14 37.51 8.51
CA ASP A 33 54.83 36.36 7.94
C ASP A 33 54.46 35.13 8.77
N ILE A 34 53.56 34.30 8.23
CA ILE A 34 53.18 33.03 8.84
C ILE A 34 54.35 32.07 8.58
N PRO A 35 55.05 31.59 9.62
CA PRO A 35 56.07 30.58 9.44
C PRO A 35 55.43 29.37 8.77
N LEU A 36 56.00 28.94 7.64
CA LEU A 36 55.58 27.70 6.99
C LEU A 36 55.68 26.56 8.02
N PRO A 37 54.62 25.76 8.20
CA PRO A 37 54.69 24.61 9.10
C PRO A 37 55.84 23.70 8.64
N GLY A 38 56.65 23.24 9.59
CA GLY A 38 57.74 22.30 9.32
C GLY A 38 57.23 21.04 8.62
N PRO A 39 58.14 20.24 8.01
CA PRO A 39 57.78 19.03 7.28
C PRO A 39 56.88 18.15 8.13
N SER A 40 55.68 17.86 7.61
CA SER A 40 54.64 17.10 8.29
C SER A 40 55.20 15.75 8.74
N THR A 41 55.31 15.53 10.05
CA THR A 41 55.56 14.21 10.62
C THR A 41 54.30 13.38 10.42
N ARG A 42 54.21 12.74 9.24
CA ARG A 42 53.12 11.86 8.86
C ARG A 42 53.00 10.78 9.94
N SER A 43 51.91 10.79 10.70
CA SER A 43 51.68 9.80 11.75
C SER A 43 51.71 8.42 11.11
N THR A 44 52.63 7.57 11.56
CA THR A 44 52.73 6.15 11.18
C THR A 44 51.76 5.28 11.99
N GLU A 45 50.84 5.92 12.72
CA GLU A 45 49.81 5.24 13.49
C GLU A 45 48.88 4.48 12.54
N VAL A 46 49.11 3.17 12.48
CA VAL A 46 48.27 2.24 11.74
C VAL A 46 46.93 2.20 12.44
N ALA A 47 45.94 2.89 11.88
CA ALA A 47 44.58 2.90 12.38
C ALA A 47 44.06 1.45 12.44
N GLN A 48 43.84 0.95 13.66
CA GLN A 48 43.19 -0.33 13.89
C GLN A 48 41.71 -0.17 13.60
N LEU A 49 41.31 -0.54 12.39
CA LEU A 49 39.90 -0.61 12.03
C LEU A 49 39.25 -1.79 12.78
N PRO A 50 38.01 -1.64 13.25
CA PRO A 50 37.26 -2.76 13.80
C PRO A 50 37.16 -3.88 12.75
N PRO A 51 37.06 -5.15 13.20
CA PRO A 51 36.90 -6.28 12.30
C PRO A 51 35.70 -6.05 11.38
N LYS A 52 35.86 -6.44 10.11
CA LYS A 52 34.81 -6.30 9.09
C LYS A 52 33.54 -6.98 9.62
N PRO A 53 32.40 -6.27 9.70
CA PRO A 53 31.13 -6.88 10.07
C PRO A 53 30.85 -8.06 9.15
N ASP A 54 30.38 -9.16 9.71
CA ASP A 54 29.91 -10.26 8.89
C ASP A 54 28.62 -9.84 8.19
N LEU A 55 28.68 -9.73 6.85
CA LEU A 55 27.57 -9.31 6.00
C LEU A 55 26.85 -10.51 5.38
N GLN A 56 27.07 -11.73 5.87
CA GLN A 56 26.35 -12.94 5.46
C GLN A 56 24.87 -12.84 5.89
N LYS A 57 24.10 -12.01 5.19
CA LYS A 57 22.64 -11.99 5.34
C LYS A 57 22.11 -13.33 4.82
N PRO A 58 21.30 -14.06 5.59
CA PRO A 58 20.70 -15.30 5.12
C PRO A 58 19.96 -15.05 3.80
N ALA A 59 20.03 -16.01 2.89
CA ALA A 59 19.36 -15.91 1.61
C ALA A 59 17.85 -15.79 1.85
N ILE A 60 17.28 -14.63 1.51
CA ILE A 60 15.85 -14.38 1.60
C ILE A 60 15.16 -15.33 0.63
N ARG A 61 14.20 -16.09 1.15
CA ARG A 61 13.43 -17.04 0.36
C ARG A 61 12.34 -16.29 -0.41
N GLU A 62 12.28 -16.47 -1.73
CA GLU A 62 11.29 -15.76 -2.58
C GLU A 62 9.88 -16.34 -2.46
N LYS A 63 9.76 -17.67 -2.31
CA LYS A 63 8.50 -18.40 -2.29
C LYS A 63 8.46 -19.43 -1.18
N ASN A 64 7.31 -19.61 -0.54
CA ASN A 64 7.01 -20.68 0.40
C ASN A 64 6.99 -22.07 -0.27
N PRO A 65 6.96 -23.18 0.50
CA PRO A 65 6.92 -24.53 -0.06
C PRO A 65 5.68 -24.82 -0.91
N ASP A 66 4.58 -24.15 -0.59
CA ASP A 66 3.30 -24.22 -1.31
C ASP A 66 3.30 -23.41 -2.64
N GLY A 67 4.41 -22.76 -2.98
CA GLY A 67 4.56 -21.95 -4.18
C GLY A 67 4.04 -20.51 -4.07
N SER A 68 3.40 -20.14 -2.96
CA SER A 68 3.04 -18.74 -2.67
C SER A 68 4.28 -17.88 -2.45
N TYR A 69 4.23 -16.60 -2.77
CA TYR A 69 5.30 -15.65 -2.49
C TYR A 69 5.36 -15.33 -0.99
N THR A 70 6.58 -15.16 -0.48
CA THR A 70 6.83 -14.49 0.80
C THR A 70 6.70 -12.99 0.61
N VAL A 71 6.39 -12.26 1.69
CA VAL A 71 6.31 -10.80 1.66
C VAL A 71 7.67 -10.20 1.31
N GLU A 72 8.74 -10.62 1.97
CA GLU A 72 10.08 -10.10 1.70
C GLU A 72 10.54 -10.43 0.28
N GLY A 73 10.30 -11.68 -0.17
CA GLY A 73 10.68 -12.16 -1.49
C GLY A 73 10.04 -11.38 -2.62
N LEU A 74 8.74 -11.12 -2.51
CA LEU A 74 7.99 -10.31 -3.45
C LEU A 74 8.53 -8.87 -3.51
N LEU A 75 8.69 -8.24 -2.34
CA LEU A 75 9.12 -6.84 -2.25
C LEU A 75 10.57 -6.62 -2.69
N GLN A 76 11.45 -7.62 -2.53
CA GLN A 76 12.84 -7.54 -2.99
C GLN A 76 12.95 -7.52 -4.52
N ARG A 77 12.01 -8.14 -5.23
CA ARG A 77 11.94 -8.18 -6.69
C ARG A 77 10.70 -7.48 -7.23
N ARG A 78 10.26 -6.42 -6.54
CA ARG A 78 9.05 -5.65 -6.84
C ARG A 78 8.88 -5.41 -8.34
N ASP A 79 9.89 -4.83 -8.98
CA ASP A 79 9.81 -4.37 -10.38
C ASP A 79 9.55 -5.49 -11.38
N LYS A 80 9.91 -6.74 -11.04
CA LYS A 80 9.63 -7.91 -11.88
C LYS A 80 8.17 -8.32 -11.84
N HIS A 81 7.48 -8.07 -10.72
CA HIS A 81 6.16 -8.62 -10.43
C HIS A 81 5.03 -7.58 -10.61
N LEU A 82 5.35 -6.35 -11.03
CA LEU A 82 4.35 -5.30 -11.24
C LEU A 82 3.36 -5.68 -12.34
N GLY A 83 2.07 -5.54 -12.05
CA GLY A 83 0.95 -5.91 -12.91
C GLY A 83 0.64 -7.42 -12.90
N GLU A 84 1.41 -8.26 -12.21
CA GLU A 84 1.16 -9.70 -12.16
C GLU A 84 0.12 -10.05 -11.09
N THR A 85 -0.75 -11.01 -11.41
CA THR A 85 -1.62 -11.65 -10.41
C THR A 85 -0.89 -12.81 -9.74
N LEU A 86 -0.70 -12.71 -8.43
CA LEU A 86 0.12 -13.62 -7.66
C LEU A 86 -0.50 -13.93 -6.29
N THR A 87 -0.09 -15.07 -5.74
CA THR A 87 -0.55 -15.56 -4.44
C THR A 87 0.53 -15.29 -3.40
N VAL A 88 0.18 -14.56 -2.35
CA VAL A 88 1.08 -14.18 -1.25
C VAL A 88 0.58 -14.80 0.04
N ARG A 89 1.49 -15.32 0.85
CA ARG A 89 1.18 -15.81 2.20
C ARG A 89 1.94 -14.97 3.22
N GLY A 90 1.24 -14.54 4.26
CA GLY A 90 1.82 -13.73 5.32
C GLY A 90 0.92 -13.64 6.54
N LYS A 91 1.51 -13.23 7.65
CA LYS A 91 0.79 -12.91 8.88
C LYS A 91 0.24 -11.50 8.83
N VAL A 92 -1.02 -11.33 9.21
CA VAL A 92 -1.69 -10.03 9.27
C VAL A 92 -1.10 -9.23 10.43
N ALA A 93 -0.33 -8.20 10.13
CA ALA A 93 0.27 -7.31 11.13
C ALA A 93 -0.71 -6.23 11.61
N ARG A 94 -1.57 -5.75 10.70
CA ARG A 94 -2.55 -4.69 11.00
C ARG A 94 -3.72 -4.75 10.04
N VAL A 95 -4.92 -4.43 10.51
CA VAL A 95 -6.12 -4.29 9.67
C VAL A 95 -6.77 -2.92 9.87
N THR A 96 -7.16 -2.28 8.78
CA THR A 96 -8.04 -1.11 8.75
C THR A 96 -9.37 -1.54 8.17
N LYS A 97 -10.37 -1.69 9.05
CA LYS A 97 -11.74 -2.03 8.67
C LYS A 97 -12.50 -0.76 8.29
N CYS A 98 -13.48 -0.91 7.40
CA CYS A 98 -14.40 0.16 7.12
C CYS A 98 -15.30 0.43 8.34
N VAL A 99 -15.42 1.69 8.72
CA VAL A 99 -16.40 2.15 9.71
C VAL A 99 -17.49 2.90 8.96
N PRO A 100 -18.76 2.46 9.03
CA PRO A 100 -19.87 3.20 8.43
C PRO A 100 -19.90 4.65 8.93
N LYS A 101 -19.95 5.58 7.98
CA LYS A 101 -20.11 7.01 8.24
C LYS A 101 -21.60 7.24 8.54
N GLU A 102 -21.93 7.25 9.82
CA GLU A 102 -23.27 7.39 10.43
C GLU A 102 -24.17 6.14 10.43
N PRO A 103 -24.91 5.91 11.53
CA PRO A 103 -26.00 4.95 11.53
C PRO A 103 -27.08 5.43 10.56
N ILE A 104 -27.57 4.52 9.71
CA ILE A 104 -28.78 4.77 8.91
C ILE A 104 -29.92 4.91 9.92
N ILE A 105 -30.27 6.15 10.30
CA ILE A 105 -31.49 6.40 11.07
C ILE A 105 -32.63 6.18 10.07
N PRO A 106 -33.47 5.14 10.22
CA PRO A 106 -34.61 4.97 9.33
C PRO A 106 -35.48 6.23 9.40
N PRO A 107 -36.07 6.69 8.28
CA PRO A 107 -36.96 7.83 8.30
C PRO A 107 -38.07 7.57 9.34
N PRO A 108 -38.47 8.58 10.15
CA PRO A 108 -39.54 8.41 11.11
C PRO A 108 -40.80 7.96 10.36
N SER A 109 -41.40 6.86 10.80
CA SER A 109 -42.68 6.41 10.23
C SER A 109 -43.72 7.52 10.39
N PRO A 110 -44.55 7.78 9.37
CA PRO A 110 -45.57 8.84 9.41
C PRO A 110 -46.56 8.67 10.57
N ASP A 111 -46.69 7.44 11.08
CA ASP A 111 -47.65 7.09 12.14
C ASP A 111 -47.03 7.04 13.55
N GLY A 112 -45.77 7.48 13.73
CA GLY A 112 -45.10 7.50 15.04
C GLY A 112 -44.92 6.14 15.72
N THR A 113 -45.33 5.06 15.05
CA THR A 113 -45.28 3.69 15.55
C THR A 113 -44.10 3.02 14.84
N LEU A 114 -43.00 2.83 15.55
CA LEU A 114 -41.90 2.00 15.04
C LEU A 114 -42.35 0.54 15.15
N PRO A 115 -42.51 -0.21 14.04
CA PRO A 115 -42.63 -1.66 14.14
C PRO A 115 -41.32 -2.19 14.73
N GLU A 116 -41.36 -2.68 15.97
CA GLU A 116 -40.20 -3.28 16.66
C GLU A 116 -39.57 -4.41 15.84
N ASP A 117 -40.33 -4.99 14.92
CA ASP A 117 -39.93 -6.15 14.10
C ASP A 117 -39.23 -5.77 12.77
N ALA A 118 -39.19 -4.49 12.38
CA ALA A 118 -38.69 -4.07 11.07
C ALA A 118 -37.18 -3.75 11.04
N ILE A 119 -36.54 -3.64 12.21
CA ILE A 119 -35.10 -3.30 12.30
C ILE A 119 -34.22 -4.56 12.23
N ASP A 120 -34.78 -5.76 12.45
CA ASP A 120 -34.02 -7.02 12.53
C ASP A 120 -33.89 -7.81 11.21
N ALA A 121 -34.55 -7.39 10.12
CA ALA A 121 -34.73 -8.30 8.98
C ALA A 121 -33.67 -8.20 7.86
N LEU A 122 -32.80 -7.19 7.84
CA LEU A 122 -31.78 -7.08 6.79
C LEU A 122 -30.43 -6.68 7.39
N PRO A 123 -29.35 -7.46 7.18
CA PRO A 123 -28.02 -7.00 7.56
C PRO A 123 -27.76 -5.66 6.86
N PRO A 124 -27.25 -4.63 7.57
CA PRO A 124 -26.99 -3.33 6.97
C PRO A 124 -26.10 -3.53 5.76
N LEU A 125 -26.54 -3.04 4.60
CA LEU A 125 -25.71 -3.05 3.41
C LEU A 125 -24.39 -2.34 3.76
N PRO A 126 -23.24 -2.92 3.38
CA PRO A 126 -21.95 -2.29 3.65
C PRO A 126 -21.97 -0.85 3.07
N PRO A 127 -21.48 0.15 3.83
CA PRO A 127 -21.50 1.54 3.40
C PRO A 127 -20.87 1.66 2.01
N THR A 128 -21.57 2.29 1.06
CA THR A 128 -21.12 2.36 -0.33
C THR A 128 -19.80 3.11 -0.52
N ASN A 129 -19.39 3.92 0.45
CA ASN A 129 -18.11 4.62 0.46
C ASN A 129 -17.46 4.53 1.84
N CYS A 130 -16.30 3.87 1.91
CA CYS A 130 -15.42 3.87 3.08
C CYS A 130 -14.31 4.88 2.87
N ASP A 131 -14.08 5.73 3.86
CA ASP A 131 -12.93 6.62 3.90
C ASP A 131 -12.22 6.46 5.26
N PRO A 132 -11.07 5.76 5.32
CA PRO A 132 -10.35 5.16 4.19
C PRO A 132 -10.95 3.81 3.73
N PRO A 133 -10.63 3.33 2.51
CA PRO A 133 -10.99 1.99 2.07
C PRO A 133 -10.36 0.90 2.94
N PRO A 134 -10.97 -0.30 3.01
CA PRO A 134 -10.44 -1.40 3.80
C PRO A 134 -9.07 -1.85 3.29
N SER A 135 -8.15 -2.06 4.23
CA SER A 135 -6.77 -2.46 3.92
C SER A 135 -6.14 -3.24 5.07
N ALA A 136 -5.08 -3.98 4.78
CA ALA A 136 -4.30 -4.72 5.77
C ALA A 136 -2.81 -4.68 5.45
N TYR A 137 -1.97 -4.91 6.45
CA TYR A 137 -0.54 -5.11 6.27
C TYR A 137 -0.17 -6.57 6.53
N LEU A 138 0.54 -7.20 5.60
CA LEU A 138 1.10 -8.54 5.77
C LEU A 138 2.60 -8.48 6.02
N VAL A 139 3.09 -9.39 6.87
CA VAL A 139 4.51 -9.66 7.13
C VAL A 139 4.80 -11.15 6.99
N ASP A 140 6.07 -11.52 6.84
CA ASP A 140 6.46 -12.93 6.89
C ASP A 140 6.34 -13.51 8.32
N ASP A 141 6.12 -14.82 8.43
CA ASP A 141 6.11 -15.56 9.70
C ASP A 141 7.02 -16.80 9.60
N PRO A 142 8.11 -16.89 10.40
CA PRO A 142 8.61 -15.84 11.29
C PRO A 142 9.08 -14.60 10.49
N PRO A 143 9.05 -13.39 11.09
CA PRO A 143 9.46 -12.17 10.40
C PRO A 143 10.96 -12.22 10.07
N GLN A 144 11.29 -12.19 8.78
CA GLN A 144 12.67 -12.14 8.29
C GLN A 144 13.19 -10.69 8.17
N SER A 145 12.29 -9.72 8.15
CA SER A 145 12.58 -8.30 8.01
C SER A 145 11.47 -7.44 8.63
N GLN A 146 11.64 -6.12 8.60
CA GLN A 146 10.61 -5.15 8.96
C GLN A 146 9.70 -4.74 7.79
N ARG A 147 9.85 -5.37 6.62
CA ARG A 147 9.05 -5.02 5.45
C ARG A 147 7.62 -5.53 5.61
N GLN A 148 6.68 -4.73 5.14
CA GLN A 148 5.25 -5.03 5.20
C GLN A 148 4.67 -4.82 3.82
N LEU A 149 3.82 -5.75 3.36
CA LEU A 149 3.05 -5.60 2.13
C LEU A 149 1.69 -5.00 2.47
N LEU A 150 1.30 -3.91 1.79
CA LEU A 150 -0.05 -3.38 1.88
C LEU A 150 -0.95 -4.25 1.01
N VAL A 151 -2.02 -4.78 1.58
CA VAL A 151 -3.08 -5.48 0.88
C VAL A 151 -4.30 -4.58 0.89
N TYR A 152 -4.85 -4.32 -0.28
CA TYR A 152 -5.98 -3.45 -0.51
C TYR A 152 -7.06 -4.21 -1.26
N GLY A 153 -8.32 -3.91 -0.98
CA GLY A 153 -9.45 -4.45 -1.70
C GLY A 153 -10.69 -3.61 -1.43
N THR A 154 -11.78 -3.92 -2.12
CA THR A 154 -13.06 -3.26 -1.86
C THR A 154 -13.74 -3.83 -0.60
N MET A 155 -14.89 -3.27 -0.24
CA MET A 155 -15.75 -3.79 0.83
C MET A 155 -16.20 -5.24 0.61
N ARG A 156 -16.23 -5.70 -0.65
CA ARG A 156 -16.63 -7.05 -1.01
C ARG A 156 -15.44 -8.01 -1.07
N SER A 157 -14.23 -7.54 -0.80
CA SER A 157 -13.06 -8.40 -0.78
C SER A 157 -13.00 -9.24 0.51
N VAL A 158 -12.17 -10.29 0.48
CA VAL A 158 -11.92 -11.17 1.63
C VAL A 158 -11.28 -10.46 2.83
N LEU A 159 -10.83 -9.19 2.69
CA LEU A 159 -10.24 -8.39 3.77
C LEU A 159 -11.18 -8.21 4.96
N ALA A 160 -12.50 -8.24 4.74
CA ALA A 160 -13.48 -8.11 5.82
C ALA A 160 -13.31 -9.21 6.90
N GLY A 161 -12.82 -10.39 6.50
CA GLY A 161 -12.58 -11.53 7.38
C GLY A 161 -11.23 -11.53 8.08
N PHE A 162 -10.31 -10.62 7.77
CA PHE A 162 -8.96 -10.68 8.32
C PHE A 162 -8.92 -10.33 9.80
N THR A 163 -8.11 -11.08 10.54
CA THR A 163 -7.81 -10.83 11.95
C THR A 163 -6.32 -10.60 12.15
N GLU A 164 -5.94 -9.63 12.98
CA GLU A 164 -4.53 -9.38 13.30
C GLU A 164 -3.90 -10.61 13.97
N GLY A 165 -2.69 -10.97 13.54
CA GLY A 165 -1.97 -12.17 13.98
C GLY A 165 -2.27 -13.44 13.21
N GLU A 166 -3.33 -13.47 12.39
CA GLU A 166 -3.67 -14.63 11.55
C GLU A 166 -2.70 -14.78 10.38
N ILE A 167 -2.39 -16.02 10.00
CA ILE A 167 -1.66 -16.30 8.75
C ILE A 167 -2.67 -16.51 7.64
N VAL A 168 -2.63 -15.65 6.63
CA VAL A 168 -3.53 -15.69 5.48
C VAL A 168 -2.75 -15.97 4.20
N GLN A 169 -3.44 -16.57 3.23
CA GLN A 169 -2.94 -16.74 1.87
C GLN A 169 -3.94 -16.10 0.90
N VAL A 170 -3.47 -15.10 0.17
CA VAL A 170 -4.32 -14.21 -0.61
C VAL A 170 -3.80 -14.12 -2.04
N LYS A 171 -4.73 -14.07 -3.01
CA LYS A 171 -4.41 -13.91 -4.42
C LYS A 171 -4.87 -12.53 -4.88
N GLY A 172 -3.98 -11.78 -5.52
CA GLY A 172 -4.27 -10.43 -5.99
C GLY A 172 -3.28 -9.95 -7.02
N THR A 173 -3.54 -8.77 -7.58
CA THR A 173 -2.65 -8.11 -8.55
C THR A 173 -1.67 -7.22 -7.82
N PHE A 174 -0.38 -7.42 -8.04
CA PHE A 174 0.66 -6.63 -7.40
C PHE A 174 0.98 -5.38 -8.20
N ASP A 175 0.93 -4.21 -7.56
CA ASP A 175 1.16 -2.92 -8.20
C ASP A 175 1.77 -1.91 -7.21
N ILE A 176 2.05 -0.69 -7.65
CA ILE A 176 2.43 0.45 -6.79
C ILE A 176 1.28 1.43 -6.57
N ILE A 177 0.24 1.40 -7.41
CA ILE A 177 -0.93 2.27 -7.36
C ILE A 177 -2.19 1.38 -7.33
N SER A 178 -3.15 1.69 -6.45
CA SER A 178 -4.45 1.00 -6.45
C SER A 178 -5.30 1.40 -7.65
N THR A 179 -6.23 0.53 -8.06
CA THR A 179 -7.09 0.77 -9.24
C THR A 179 -7.91 2.07 -9.13
N ASP A 180 -8.30 2.45 -7.92
CA ASP A 180 -9.02 3.70 -7.61
C ASP A 180 -8.08 4.91 -7.41
N GLY A 181 -6.76 4.71 -7.44
CA GLY A 181 -5.75 5.74 -7.22
C GLY A 181 -5.61 6.24 -5.78
N VAL A 182 -6.34 5.66 -4.81
CA VAL A 182 -6.36 6.10 -3.41
C VAL A 182 -5.05 5.76 -2.69
N PHE A 183 -4.45 4.61 -3.01
CA PHE A 183 -3.20 4.17 -2.42
C PHE A 183 -2.05 4.23 -3.44
N LEU A 184 -0.99 4.93 -3.05
CA LEU A 184 0.30 4.91 -3.73
C LEU A 184 1.36 4.42 -2.75
N ARG A 185 2.01 3.30 -3.05
CA ARG A 185 3.06 2.74 -2.20
C ARG A 185 4.24 2.28 -3.03
N GLN A 186 5.36 2.99 -2.91
CA GLN A 186 6.57 2.65 -3.65
C GLN A 186 7.05 1.23 -3.38
N ALA A 187 6.87 0.70 -2.16
CA ALA A 187 7.23 -0.69 -1.86
C ALA A 187 6.38 -1.71 -2.63
N GLY A 188 5.19 -1.32 -3.07
CA GLY A 188 4.18 -2.19 -3.65
C GLY A 188 2.97 -2.40 -2.74
N LEU A 189 1.87 -2.78 -3.36
CA LEU A 189 0.61 -3.16 -2.77
C LEU A 189 0.02 -4.35 -3.56
N LEU A 190 -0.80 -5.15 -2.89
CA LEU A 190 -1.53 -6.26 -3.49
C LEU A 190 -3.01 -5.93 -3.54
N GLN A 191 -3.58 -5.86 -4.73
CA GLN A 191 -4.99 -5.57 -4.97
C GLN A 191 -5.78 -6.87 -5.03
N LEU A 192 -6.71 -7.04 -4.09
CA LEU A 192 -7.60 -8.19 -4.07
C LEU A 192 -8.78 -7.96 -5.02
N PRO A 193 -9.20 -9.00 -5.78
CA PRO A 193 -10.43 -8.91 -6.55
C PRO A 193 -11.65 -8.85 -5.63
N ASP A 194 -12.76 -8.34 -6.18
CA ASP A 194 -14.06 -8.41 -5.52
C ASP A 194 -14.53 -9.85 -5.46
N VAL A 195 -15.15 -10.24 -4.34
CA VAL A 195 -15.85 -11.52 -4.27
C VAL A 195 -17.12 -11.39 -5.10
N GLU A 196 -17.20 -12.17 -6.18
CA GLU A 196 -18.43 -12.32 -6.96
C GLU A 196 -19.49 -12.93 -6.04
N ILE A 197 -20.57 -12.19 -5.81
CA ILE A 197 -21.76 -12.76 -5.15
C ILE A 197 -22.26 -13.84 -6.11
N PRO A 198 -22.38 -15.11 -5.68
CA PRO A 198 -22.95 -16.15 -6.51
C PRO A 198 -24.27 -15.64 -7.06
N LYS A 199 -24.34 -15.43 -8.38
CA LYS A 199 -25.57 -15.02 -9.04
C LYS A 199 -26.58 -16.09 -8.70
N GLU A 200 -27.56 -15.73 -7.88
CA GLU A 200 -28.59 -16.64 -7.37
C GLU A 200 -29.06 -17.50 -8.53
N ALA A 201 -28.92 -18.82 -8.37
CA ALA A 201 -29.26 -19.76 -9.42
C ALA A 201 -30.68 -19.43 -9.88
N PRO A 202 -30.94 -19.33 -11.19
CA PRO A 202 -32.28 -19.02 -11.68
C PRO A 202 -33.26 -19.96 -10.98
N ALA A 203 -34.30 -19.38 -10.37
CA ALA A 203 -35.31 -20.15 -9.66
C ALA A 203 -35.75 -21.30 -10.59
N PRO A 204 -35.86 -22.55 -10.07
CA PRO A 204 -36.30 -23.66 -10.89
C PRO A 204 -37.62 -23.25 -11.56
N GLU A 205 -37.64 -23.26 -12.89
CA GLU A 205 -38.85 -22.93 -13.64
C GLU A 205 -39.98 -23.81 -13.09
N PRO A 206 -41.14 -23.24 -12.73
CA PRO A 206 -42.24 -24.00 -12.17
C PRO A 206 -42.62 -25.09 -13.16
N GLY A 207 -42.30 -26.34 -12.80
CA GLY A 207 -42.52 -27.50 -13.63
C GLY A 207 -43.98 -27.59 -14.04
N GLU A 208 -44.21 -27.44 -15.34
CA GLU A 208 -45.46 -27.69 -16.04
C GLU A 208 -45.68 -29.20 -16.14
N ASP A 209 -45.86 -29.89 -15.02
CA ASP A 209 -46.28 -31.31 -15.00
C ASP A 209 -46.90 -31.67 -13.65
N ALA A 210 -48.08 -31.08 -13.38
CA ALA A 210 -48.98 -31.63 -12.38
C ALA A 210 -49.75 -32.81 -13.01
N PRO A 211 -49.60 -34.06 -12.52
CA PRO A 211 -50.36 -35.18 -13.05
C PRO A 211 -51.86 -34.99 -12.77
N LYS A 212 -52.67 -35.08 -13.83
CA LYS A 212 -54.14 -35.08 -13.72
C LYS A 212 -54.59 -36.29 -12.90
N PRO A 213 -55.38 -36.10 -11.82
CA PRO A 213 -56.02 -37.22 -11.15
C PRO A 213 -57.05 -37.87 -12.10
N GLN A 214 -57.00 -39.20 -12.17
CA GLN A 214 -57.95 -40.05 -12.90
C GLN A 214 -59.22 -40.28 -12.09
#